data_AF-A0A352NWH4-F1
#
_entry.id   AF-A0A352NWH4-F1
#
_cell.length_a   1.000
_cell.length_b   1.000
_cell.length_c   1.000
_cell.angle_alpha   90.00
_cell.angle_beta   90.00
_cell.angle_gamma   90.00
#
_symmetry.space_group_name_H-M   'P 1'
#
loop_
_entity.id
_entity.type
_entity.pdbx_description
1 polymer ?
#
loop_
_entity_poly.entity_id
_entity_poly.type
_entity_poly.pdbx_seq_one_letter_code
_entity_poly.pdbx_strand_id
1 'polypeptide(L)'
;AIDKKADLMADNLKIHSRGVDFNISYEGNTRHINLNIPGKYNVMNALGSAGVCLAEGLDLDTVKRGLEEMDSVPGRCEIVTKSYNLGYEVVVDYAHTPDGLENILKCAREFTKRKLISVFGC
;
A
#
# COMPACT_ATOMS: atom_id res chain seq x y z
N ALA A 1 -5.22 -5.91 13.14
CA ALA A 1 -4.30 -5.62 12.03
C ALA A 1 -4.25 -4.13 11.75
N ILE A 2 -5.27 -3.49 11.18
CA ILE A 2 -5.35 -2.00 11.13
C ILE A 2 -6.41 -1.52 12.12
N ASP A 3 -6.07 -0.57 12.99
CA ASP A 3 -6.96 0.04 13.99
C ASP A 3 -7.70 -0.97 14.91
N LYS A 4 -7.20 -2.21 14.97
CA LYS A 4 -7.74 -3.32 15.75
C LYS A 4 -6.59 -4.09 16.39
N LYS A 5 -6.74 -4.43 17.67
CA LYS A 5 -5.77 -5.20 18.45
C LYS A 5 -5.39 -6.51 17.73
N ALA A 6 -4.10 -6.71 17.56
CA ALA A 6 -3.46 -7.90 16.98
C ALA A 6 -1.98 -7.89 17.40
N ASP A 7 -1.29 -9.02 17.25
CA ASP A 7 0.15 -9.13 17.60
C ASP A 7 1.02 -8.27 16.67
N LEU A 8 0.62 -8.20 15.40
CA LEU A 8 1.16 -7.30 14.39
C LEU A 8 0.07 -6.32 13.95
N MET A 9 0.35 -5.03 14.05
CA MET A 9 -0.63 -4.00 13.71
C MET A 9 -0.05 -2.77 13.02
N ALA A 10 -0.90 -2.07 12.28
CA ALA A 10 -0.65 -0.75 11.75
C ALA A 10 -1.64 0.29 12.30
N ASP A 11 -1.13 1.49 12.56
CA ASP A 11 -1.90 2.66 12.95
C ASP A 11 -1.38 3.94 12.28
N ASN A 12 -2.09 5.05 12.47
CA ASN A 12 -1.71 6.38 11.98
C ASN A 12 -1.47 6.42 10.46
N LEU A 13 -2.32 5.71 9.69
CA LEU A 13 -2.23 5.65 8.24
C LEU A 13 -2.46 7.05 7.63
N LYS A 14 -1.52 7.49 6.80
CA LYS A 14 -1.62 8.67 5.95
C LYS A 14 -1.49 8.23 4.50
N ILE A 15 -2.62 8.14 3.82
CA ILE A 15 -2.68 7.69 2.43
C ILE A 15 -2.49 8.89 1.52
N HIS A 16 -1.58 8.77 0.55
CA HIS A 16 -1.33 9.78 -0.46
C HIS A 16 -1.12 9.13 -1.83
N SER A 17 -1.06 9.93 -2.89
CA SER A 17 -0.95 9.40 -4.26
C SER A 17 0.35 8.66 -4.56
N ARG A 18 1.32 8.68 -3.65
CA ARG A 18 2.64 8.06 -3.87
C ARG A 18 2.93 6.90 -2.92
N GLY A 19 1.99 6.56 -2.04
CA GLY A 19 2.28 5.64 -0.96
C GLY A 19 1.36 5.78 0.24
N VAL A 20 1.76 5.11 1.31
CA VAL A 20 1.13 5.19 2.62
C VAL A 20 2.20 5.30 3.69
N ASP A 21 2.13 6.34 4.50
CA ASP A 21 2.91 6.42 5.75
C ASP A 21 2.08 5.81 6.89
N PHE A 22 2.69 4.96 7.70
CA PHE A 22 2.02 4.37 8.87
C PHE A 22 3.03 3.92 9.93
N ASN A 23 2.57 3.63 11.14
CA ASN A 23 3.38 2.93 12.13
C ASN A 23 3.07 1.44 12.09
N ILE A 24 4.09 0.60 12.14
CA ILE A 24 3.98 -0.85 12.36
C ILE A 24 4.42 -1.17 13.78
N SER A 25 3.64 -1.98 14.50
CA SER A 25 3.93 -2.41 15.87
C SER A 25 3.89 -3.92 16.01
N TYR A 26 4.93 -4.48 16.65
CA TYR A 26 5.11 -5.91 16.92
C TYR A 26 5.89 -6.10 18.23
N GLU A 27 5.38 -6.94 19.14
CA GLU A 27 6.03 -7.25 20.44
C GLU A 27 6.49 -6.01 21.23
N GLY A 28 5.70 -4.94 21.21
CA GLY A 28 6.02 -3.68 21.90
C GLY A 28 7.05 -2.79 21.20
N ASN A 29 7.60 -3.23 20.06
CA ASN A 29 8.44 -2.42 19.20
C ASN A 29 7.58 -1.73 18.14
N THR A 30 7.87 -0.45 17.87
CA THR A 30 7.20 0.32 16.82
C THR A 30 8.22 0.90 15.84
N ARG A 31 7.88 0.87 14.55
CA ARG A 31 8.63 1.55 13.48
C ARG A 31 7.69 2.34 12.60
N HIS A 32 8.17 3.49 12.12
CA HIS A 32 7.47 4.23 11.07
C HIS A 32 7.86 3.63 9.71
N ILE A 33 6.88 3.40 8.84
CA ILE A 33 7.04 2.84 7.49
C ILE A 33 6.54 3.84 6.46
N ASN A 34 7.36 4.08 5.43
CA ASN A 34 6.93 4.72 4.19
C ASN A 34 6.79 3.66 3.08
N LEU A 35 5.56 3.27 2.77
CA LEU A 35 5.29 2.30 1.71
C LEU A 35 5.07 3.03 0.38
N ASN A 36 5.88 2.75 -0.65
CA ASN A 36 5.82 3.45 -1.94
C ASN A 36 4.62 3.04 -2.85
N ILE A 37 3.71 2.22 -2.33
CA ILE A 37 2.50 1.78 -3.05
C ILE A 37 1.28 2.28 -2.27
N PRO A 38 0.38 3.06 -2.90
CA PRO A 38 -0.76 3.64 -2.22
C PRO A 38 -1.83 2.59 -1.88
N GLY A 39 -2.65 2.91 -0.88
CA GLY A 39 -3.87 2.18 -0.55
C GLY A 39 -3.80 1.35 0.72
N LYS A 40 -4.93 1.35 1.46
CA LYS A 40 -5.07 0.59 2.71
C LYS A 40 -4.89 -0.92 2.53
N TYR A 41 -5.30 -1.49 1.39
CA TYR A 41 -5.11 -2.91 1.12
C TYR A 41 -3.62 -3.28 0.95
N ASN A 42 -2.79 -2.36 0.44
CA ASN A 42 -1.35 -2.57 0.37
C ASN A 42 -0.70 -2.53 1.75
N VAL A 43 -1.23 -1.75 2.70
CA VAL A 43 -0.83 -1.84 4.11
C VAL A 43 -1.16 -3.24 4.66
N MET A 44 -2.33 -3.80 4.35
CA MET A 44 -2.67 -5.18 4.75
C MET A 44 -1.72 -6.21 4.14
N ASN A 45 -1.38 -6.07 2.85
CA ASN A 45 -0.41 -6.94 2.18
C ASN A 45 0.99 -6.82 2.80
N ALA A 46 1.40 -5.59 3.14
CA ALA A 46 2.66 -5.31 3.82
C ALA A 46 2.69 -5.95 5.22
N LEU A 47 1.61 -5.86 5.99
CA LEU A 47 1.49 -6.53 7.29
C LEU A 47 1.54 -8.05 7.15
N GLY A 48 0.88 -8.62 6.13
CA GLY A 48 0.96 -10.06 5.85
C GLY A 48 2.40 -10.51 5.55
N SER A 49 3.10 -9.75 4.71
CA SER A 49 4.50 -10.03 4.36
C SER A 49 5.43 -9.86 5.56
N ALA A 50 5.25 -8.79 6.34
CA ALA A 50 5.98 -8.52 7.58
C ALA A 50 5.78 -9.65 8.60
N GLY A 51 4.55 -10.15 8.75
CA GLY A 51 4.25 -11.26 9.65
C GLY A 51 5.02 -12.53 9.32
N VAL A 52 5.15 -12.86 8.04
CA VAL A 52 5.99 -14.00 7.60
C VAL A 52 7.45 -13.76 7.91
N CYS A 53 8.00 -12.58 7.59
CA CYS A 53 9.40 -12.26 7.87
C CYS A 53 9.73 -12.31 9.37
N LEU A 54 8.85 -11.78 10.22
CA LEU A 54 9.01 -11.80 11.67
C LEU A 54 8.96 -13.24 12.21
N ALA A 55 8.07 -14.09 11.66
CA ALA A 55 7.98 -15.50 12.03
C ALA A 55 9.24 -16.30 11.66
N GLU A 56 9.95 -15.89 10.60
CA GLU A 56 11.25 -16.45 10.18
C GLU A 56 12.45 -15.85 10.97
N GLY A 57 12.19 -15.00 11.97
CA GLY A 57 13.22 -14.47 12.87
C GLY A 57 13.92 -13.20 12.37
N LEU A 58 13.42 -12.54 11.34
CA LEU A 58 13.93 -11.22 10.93
C LEU A 58 13.47 -10.15 11.93
N ASP A 59 14.34 -9.19 12.22
CA ASP A 59 13.97 -8.05 13.08
C ASP A 59 13.09 -7.02 12.35
N LEU A 60 12.36 -6.22 13.12
CA LEU A 60 11.43 -5.22 12.59
C LEU A 60 12.14 -4.13 11.76
N ASP A 61 13.42 -3.87 12.03
CA ASP A 61 14.24 -2.92 11.25
C ASP A 61 14.57 -3.46 9.86
N THR A 62 14.83 -4.76 9.74
CA THR A 62 15.06 -5.45 8.46
C THR A 62 13.77 -5.53 7.65
N VAL A 63 12.65 -5.83 8.31
CA VAL A 63 11.33 -5.79 7.66
C VAL A 63 11.01 -4.38 7.16
N LYS A 64 11.26 -3.34 7.97
CA LYS A 64 11.09 -1.95 7.55
C LYS A 64 11.88 -1.65 6.28
N ARG A 65 13.18 -1.96 6.25
CA ARG A 65 14.01 -1.70 5.06
C ARG A 65 13.44 -2.38 3.82
N GLY A 66 13.07 -3.66 3.92
CA GLY A 66 12.50 -4.39 2.78
C GLY A 66 11.17 -3.81 2.27
N LEU A 67 10.31 -3.32 3.17
CA LEU A 67 9.06 -2.67 2.79
C LEU A 67 9.28 -1.30 2.12
N GLU A 68 10.27 -0.53 2.59
CA GLU A 68 10.57 0.81 2.07
C GLU A 68 11.40 0.81 0.78
N GLU A 69 12.21 -0.23 0.54
CA GLU A 69 12.99 -0.43 -0.68
C GLU A 69 12.14 -0.91 -1.87
N MET A 70 10.90 -1.36 -1.63
CA MET A 70 9.99 -1.78 -2.69
C MET A 70 9.41 -0.55 -3.41
N ASP A 71 9.81 -0.31 -4.66
CA ASP A 71 9.36 0.83 -5.46
C ASP A 71 7.91 0.69 -5.97
N SER A 72 7.59 -0.48 -6.54
CA SER A 72 6.26 -0.83 -7.05
C SER A 72 6.19 -2.31 -7.42
N VAL A 73 4.98 -2.84 -7.58
CA VAL A 73 4.74 -4.15 -8.19
C VAL A 73 4.11 -3.92 -9.56
N PRO A 74 4.74 -4.36 -10.66
CA PRO A 74 4.19 -4.19 -12.00
C PRO A 74 2.74 -4.69 -12.10
N GLY A 75 1.85 -3.84 -12.61
CA GLY A 75 0.42 -4.14 -12.73
C GLY A 75 -0.35 -4.26 -11.41
N ARG A 76 0.15 -3.71 -10.30
CA ARG A 76 -0.56 -3.59 -9.01
C ARG A 76 -0.46 -2.17 -8.50
N CYS A 77 -1.53 -1.39 -8.69
CA CYS A 77 -1.58 0.04 -8.36
C CYS A 77 -0.35 0.81 -8.87
N GLU A 78 0.10 0.46 -10.08
CA GLU A 78 1.33 0.98 -10.65
C GLU A 78 1.08 2.36 -11.26
N ILE A 79 1.79 3.38 -10.77
CA ILE A 79 1.71 4.73 -11.31
C ILE A 79 2.75 4.86 -12.41
N VAL A 80 2.31 4.73 -13.66
CA VAL A 80 3.18 4.75 -14.85
C VAL A 80 3.58 6.17 -15.28
N THR A 81 3.01 7.18 -14.62
CA THR A 81 3.23 8.60 -14.93
C THR A 81 4.16 9.32 -13.96
N LYS A 82 4.78 8.63 -12.97
CA LYS A 82 5.62 9.24 -11.92
C LYS A 82 6.71 10.19 -12.46
N SER A 83 7.27 9.90 -13.64
CA SER A 83 8.33 10.68 -14.29
C SER A 83 7.83 11.75 -15.27
N TYR A 84 6.52 11.91 -15.44
CA TYR A 84 5.94 12.78 -16.47
C TYR A 84 5.18 13.96 -15.83
N ASN A 85 5.22 15.12 -16.48
CA ASN A 85 4.49 16.31 -16.02
C ASN A 85 3.19 16.50 -16.82
N LEU A 86 2.22 15.60 -16.61
CA LEU A 86 0.95 15.57 -17.38
C LEU A 86 -0.21 16.31 -16.71
N GLY A 87 -0.06 16.70 -15.43
CA GLY A 87 -1.14 17.29 -14.63
C GLY A 87 -2.22 16.29 -14.18
N TYR A 88 -2.03 15.00 -14.46
CA TYR A 88 -2.83 13.87 -13.98
C TYR A 88 -1.94 12.63 -13.84
N GLU A 89 -2.42 11.63 -13.09
CA GLU A 89 -1.75 10.35 -12.92
C GLU A 89 -2.50 9.25 -13.68
N VAL A 90 -1.76 8.27 -14.20
CA VAL A 90 -2.32 7.03 -14.76
C VAL A 90 -1.89 5.87 -13.87
N VAL A 91 -2.87 5.11 -13.40
CA VAL A 91 -2.68 3.94 -12.54
C VAL A 91 -3.05 2.69 -13.33
N VAL A 92 -2.14 1.72 -13.38
CA VAL A 92 -2.35 0.40 -14.00
C VAL A 92 -2.57 -0.64 -12.90
N ASP A 93 -3.63 -1.43 -13.02
CA ASP A 93 -3.97 -2.49 -12.08
C ASP A 93 -4.58 -3.71 -12.80
N TYR A 94 -4.31 -4.91 -12.28
CA TYR A 94 -4.75 -6.19 -12.84
C TYR A 94 -6.10 -6.68 -12.30
N ALA A 95 -6.80 -5.88 -11.49
CA ALA A 95 -8.11 -6.21 -10.97
C ALA A 95 -9.09 -6.70 -12.05
N HIS A 96 -9.36 -8.01 -12.07
CA HIS A 96 -10.26 -8.70 -13.00
C HIS A 96 -11.44 -9.36 -12.29
N THR A 97 -11.55 -9.18 -10.97
CA THR A 97 -12.66 -9.64 -10.14
C THR A 97 -13.44 -8.44 -9.62
N PRO A 98 -14.75 -8.56 -9.34
CA PRO A 98 -15.53 -7.46 -8.77
C PRO A 98 -14.92 -6.84 -7.49
N ASP A 99 -14.45 -7.67 -6.56
CA ASP A 99 -13.81 -7.22 -5.31
C ASP A 99 -12.51 -6.45 -5.57
N GLY A 100 -11.63 -7.01 -6.41
CA GLY A 100 -10.40 -6.33 -6.84
C GLY A 100 -10.67 -4.96 -7.47
N LEU A 101 -11.68 -4.87 -8.35
CA LEU A 101 -12.05 -3.61 -9.01
C LEU A 101 -12.59 -2.58 -8.00
N GLU A 102 -13.42 -3.02 -7.05
CA GLU A 102 -13.90 -2.17 -5.97
C GLU A 102 -12.76 -1.64 -5.09
N ASN A 103 -11.80 -2.51 -4.72
CA ASN A 103 -10.66 -2.15 -3.89
C ASN A 103 -9.74 -1.12 -4.55
N ILE A 104 -9.41 -1.30 -5.84
CA ILE A 104 -8.56 -0.32 -6.55
C ILE A 104 -9.28 1.01 -6.76
N LEU A 105 -10.58 1.01 -7.05
CA LEU A 105 -11.34 2.26 -7.25
C LEU A 105 -11.52 3.03 -5.93
N LYS A 106 -11.75 2.35 -4.81
CA LYS A 106 -11.77 2.98 -3.48
C LYS A 106 -10.42 3.58 -3.12
N CYS A 107 -9.34 2.83 -3.31
CA CYS A 107 -7.98 3.30 -3.12
C CYS A 107 -7.68 4.54 -3.98
N ALA A 108 -7.94 4.47 -5.29
CA ALA A 108 -7.72 5.57 -6.20
C ALA A 108 -8.51 6.83 -5.82
N ARG A 109 -9.73 6.65 -5.31
CA ARG A 109 -10.57 7.75 -4.83
C ARG A 109 -9.95 8.47 -3.63
N GLU A 110 -9.30 7.78 -2.69
CA GLU A 110 -8.72 8.39 -1.49
C GLU A 110 -7.67 9.47 -1.80
N PHE A 111 -6.93 9.31 -2.91
CA PHE A 111 -5.92 10.28 -3.34
C PHE A 111 -6.30 11.10 -4.57
N THR A 112 -7.49 10.89 -5.16
CA THR A 112 -7.97 11.65 -6.32
C THR A 112 -8.79 12.87 -5.90
N LYS A 113 -8.26 14.07 -6.13
CA LYS A 113 -8.94 15.33 -5.77
C LYS A 113 -10.15 15.68 -6.65
N ARG A 114 -10.15 15.27 -7.93
CA ARG A 114 -11.18 15.67 -8.91
C ARG A 114 -11.84 14.43 -9.53
N LYS A 115 -11.68 14.25 -10.83
CA LYS A 115 -12.28 13.15 -11.59
C LYS A 115 -11.41 11.90 -11.43
N LEU A 116 -12.05 10.78 -11.14
CA LEU A 116 -11.49 9.44 -11.29
C LEU A 116 -12.12 8.86 -12.55
N ILE A 117 -11.30 8.46 -13.51
CA ILE A 117 -11.74 7.87 -14.77
C ILE A 117 -11.24 6.43 -14.77
N SER A 118 -12.14 5.47 -14.97
CA SER A 118 -11.80 4.06 -15.07
C SER A 118 -11.95 3.59 -16.52
N VAL A 119 -10.92 2.91 -17.02
CA VAL A 119 -10.96 2.18 -18.29
C VAL A 119 -10.77 0.71 -17.93
N PHE A 120 -11.79 -0.11 -18.17
CA PHE A 120 -11.77 -1.53 -17.86
C PHE A 120 -12.52 -2.31 -18.95
N GLY A 121 -12.30 -3.62 -19.02
CA GLY A 121 -12.99 -4.55 -19.92
C GLY A 121 -13.18 -5.92 -19.25
N CYS A 122 -14.00 -6.77 -19.87
CA CYS A 122 -14.30 -8.12 -19.40
C CYS A 122 -14.29 -9.13 -20.55
#